data_AF-A0A7J8UAV5-F1
#
_entry.id   AF-A0A7J8UAV5-F1
#
_cell.length_a   1.000
_cell.length_b   1.000
_cell.length_c   1.000
_cell.angle_alpha   90.00
_cell.angle_beta   90.00
_cell.angle_gamma   90.00
#
_symmetry.space_group_name_H-M   'P 1'
#
loop_
_entity.id
_entity.type
_entity.pdbx_description
1 polymer ?
#
loop_
_entity_poly.entity_id
_entity_poly.type
_entity_poly.pdbx_seq_one_letter_code
_entity_poly.pdbx_strand_id
1 'polypeptide(L)'
;MASSMLNGTEYLKPINGVTPSGLGFLRSNFHFKGLSQKGLLCYTKNQKTRILAPRCSLSSSRPASQPRFIQHKKEAFWFYRFLSIVYDHIINPGHWTEDMRDEALEPADLYSRNMTVVDVGGGTGFTTLGIVKHVDAKNVTILDQSPHQLAKAKQKEPLKECKIIEGDAEDLPFPTDYADRYVSAGSIEYWPDPQRGIKEAYRVLKIGGKACVIGPVYPTFWLSRFFADMWMLFPKEEEYIEWFEKAGFKDVKLKRIGPKWYRGVRRHGLIMGCSVTGVKPLSGDSPLKLGPKAEDVKKPVNPFVFLFRFIIGAIAATYFVLVPIYMWLKDQIVPKGQPI
;
A
#
# COMPACT_ATOMS: atom_id res chain seq x y z
N MET A 1 -33.52 43.65 21.40
CA MET A 1 -33.78 45.08 21.14
C MET A 1 -32.43 45.78 20.99
N ALA A 2 -32.21 46.43 19.83
CA ALA A 2 -31.30 47.55 19.50
C ALA A 2 -29.80 47.48 19.96
N SER A 3 -28.78 47.90 19.20
CA SER A 3 -28.68 48.70 17.98
C SER A 3 -27.32 48.48 17.29
N SER A 4 -27.33 48.68 15.97
CA SER A 4 -26.25 48.94 15.02
C SER A 4 -25.26 50.04 15.43
N MET A 5 -24.00 49.96 14.94
CA MET A 5 -23.32 51.04 14.18
C MET A 5 -22.15 50.50 13.31
N LEU A 6 -22.07 51.06 12.09
CA LEU A 6 -21.15 50.82 10.98
C LEU A 6 -19.93 51.77 11.00
N ASN A 7 -18.84 51.37 10.34
CA ASN A 7 -17.92 52.16 9.46
C ASN A 7 -16.58 51.39 9.33
N GLY A 8 -15.86 51.32 8.21
CA GLY A 8 -16.01 51.92 6.89
C GLY A 8 -15.09 51.22 5.88
N THR A 9 -15.45 51.34 4.61
CA THR A 9 -14.78 50.82 3.41
C THR A 9 -13.86 51.88 2.81
N GLU A 10 -12.66 51.49 2.36
CA GLU A 10 -11.87 52.28 1.41
C GLU A 10 -11.72 51.56 0.05
N TYR A 11 -11.93 52.36 -0.99
CA TYR A 11 -12.00 52.06 -2.42
C TYR A 11 -10.62 51.97 -3.06
N LEU A 12 -10.43 51.08 -4.06
CA LEU A 12 -9.55 51.33 -5.21
C LEU A 12 -10.17 50.78 -6.51
N LYS A 13 -10.25 51.66 -7.52
CA LYS A 13 -10.77 51.45 -8.89
C LYS A 13 -9.75 50.77 -9.83
N PRO A 14 -10.20 50.16 -10.94
CA PRO A 14 -9.34 49.65 -12.02
C PRO A 14 -9.16 50.68 -13.16
N ILE A 15 -8.04 50.61 -13.89
CA ILE A 15 -7.87 51.27 -15.19
C ILE A 15 -7.20 50.31 -16.18
N ASN A 16 -7.79 50.25 -17.38
CA ASN A 16 -7.43 49.50 -18.57
C ASN A 16 -6.15 50.03 -19.26
N GLY A 17 -5.49 49.16 -20.04
CA GLY A 17 -5.16 49.52 -21.42
C GLY A 17 -3.76 49.18 -21.96
N VAL A 18 -3.79 48.41 -23.05
CA VAL A 18 -2.93 48.49 -24.27
C VAL A 18 -1.69 47.56 -24.35
N THR A 19 -1.82 46.60 -25.26
CA THR A 19 -0.78 45.80 -25.94
C THR A 19 0.10 46.64 -26.89
N PRO A 20 1.31 46.15 -27.22
CA PRO A 20 1.58 45.97 -28.65
C PRO A 20 2.26 44.65 -29.01
N SER A 21 1.97 44.27 -30.25
CA SER A 21 2.49 43.22 -31.12
C SER A 21 3.96 43.39 -31.53
N GLY A 22 4.65 42.30 -31.91
CA GLY A 22 5.78 42.36 -32.83
C GLY A 22 6.73 41.17 -32.80
N LEU A 23 6.76 40.39 -33.89
CA LEU A 23 7.75 39.36 -34.22
C LEU A 23 9.17 39.95 -34.38
N GLY A 24 10.20 39.13 -34.11
CA GLY A 24 11.56 39.39 -34.61
C GLY A 24 12.63 38.46 -34.05
N PHE A 25 12.98 37.42 -34.80
CA PHE A 25 14.24 36.68 -34.65
C PHE A 25 15.44 37.59 -34.96
N LEU A 26 16.52 37.54 -34.17
CA LEU A 26 17.89 37.50 -34.71
C LEU A 26 18.95 37.17 -33.65
N ARG A 27 19.76 36.18 -34.04
CA ARG A 27 20.99 35.65 -33.47
C ARG A 27 22.13 36.67 -33.64
N SER A 28 22.98 36.89 -32.64
CA SER A 28 24.44 36.83 -32.78
C SER A 28 25.20 37.27 -31.52
N ASN A 29 26.29 36.53 -31.31
CA ASN A 29 27.37 36.71 -30.34
C ASN A 29 27.95 38.13 -30.34
N PHE A 30 28.58 38.55 -29.24
CA PHE A 30 29.98 38.98 -29.26
C PHE A 30 30.59 39.04 -27.85
N HIS A 31 31.76 38.40 -27.74
CA HIS A 31 32.77 38.55 -26.69
C HIS A 31 33.27 40.00 -26.58
N PHE A 32 33.71 40.43 -25.39
CA PHE A 32 35.05 41.00 -25.11
C PHE A 32 35.19 41.25 -23.60
N LYS A 33 36.05 40.49 -22.91
CA LYS A 33 37.36 40.90 -22.35
C LYS A 33 37.31 42.04 -21.32
N GLY A 34 37.41 41.63 -20.05
CA GLY A 34 38.53 41.93 -19.15
C GLY A 34 38.77 43.38 -18.71
N LEU A 35 38.69 43.61 -17.40
CA LEU A 35 39.70 44.38 -16.66
C LEU A 35 39.58 44.13 -15.15
N SER A 36 40.75 44.19 -14.52
CA SER A 36 41.10 43.69 -13.19
C SER A 36 41.14 44.82 -12.15
N GLN A 37 40.94 44.42 -10.89
CA GLN A 37 41.47 45.02 -9.66
C GLN A 37 40.94 46.39 -9.16
N LYS A 38 40.23 46.37 -8.03
CA LYS A 38 40.77 46.67 -6.68
C LYS A 38 39.66 46.55 -5.63
N GLY A 39 40.00 46.01 -4.47
CA GLY A 39 39.05 45.55 -3.46
C GLY A 39 38.48 46.63 -2.56
N LEU A 40 37.46 46.23 -1.79
CA LEU A 40 37.17 46.74 -0.46
C LEU A 40 36.49 45.62 0.35
N LEU A 41 37.02 45.36 1.55
CA LEU A 41 36.51 44.36 2.48
C LEU A 41 35.31 44.90 3.27
N CYS A 42 34.27 44.07 3.29
CA CYS A 42 33.29 43.80 4.35
C CYS A 42 32.37 44.93 4.87
N TYR A 43 31.09 44.80 4.55
CA TYR A 43 30.02 45.10 5.51
C TYR A 43 29.00 43.96 5.52
N THR A 44 28.98 43.22 6.62
CA THR A 44 28.04 42.14 6.90
C THR A 44 26.63 42.70 7.02
N LYS A 45 25.73 42.31 6.10
CA LYS A 45 24.29 42.46 6.28
C LYS A 45 23.69 41.07 6.47
N ASN A 46 23.39 40.76 7.73
CA ASN A 46 22.63 39.59 8.16
C ASN A 46 21.26 39.60 7.47
N GLN A 47 21.10 38.88 6.38
CA GLN A 47 19.79 38.47 5.87
C GLN A 47 19.53 37.06 6.38
N LYS A 48 18.69 36.96 7.42
CA LYS A 48 18.02 35.71 7.78
C LYS A 48 17.14 35.30 6.60
N THR A 49 17.65 34.47 5.70
CA THR A 49 16.84 33.69 4.79
C THR A 49 16.03 32.70 5.62
N ARG A 50 14.77 33.05 5.91
CA ARG A 50 13.77 32.09 6.37
C ARG A 50 13.59 31.06 5.25
N ILE A 51 14.29 29.94 5.36
CA ILE A 51 13.92 28.73 4.63
C ILE A 51 12.56 28.31 5.19
N LEU A 52 11.51 28.59 4.43
CA LEU A 52 10.19 27.98 4.63
C LEU A 52 10.33 26.50 4.28
N ALA A 53 10.73 25.70 5.26
CA ALA A 53 10.53 24.26 5.19
C ALA A 53 9.00 24.02 5.16
N PRO A 54 8.47 23.27 4.18
CA PRO A 54 7.08 22.87 4.25
C PRO A 54 6.93 21.99 5.49
N ARG A 55 6.12 22.45 6.46
CA ARG A 55 5.69 21.61 7.55
C ARG A 55 5.00 20.40 6.92
N CYS A 56 5.57 19.22 7.07
CA CYS A 56 4.85 17.97 6.89
C CYS A 56 3.59 18.06 7.74
N SER A 57 2.46 18.24 7.07
CA SER A 57 1.16 18.01 7.68
C SER A 57 1.17 16.54 8.11
N LEU A 58 1.22 16.29 9.41
CA LEU A 58 0.88 15.00 9.99
C LEU A 58 -0.41 14.55 9.32
N SER A 59 -0.32 13.52 8.48
CA SER A 59 -1.47 12.85 7.90
C SER A 59 -2.32 12.41 9.08
N SER A 60 -3.47 13.05 9.28
CA SER A 60 -4.43 12.60 10.27
C SER A 60 -4.82 11.17 9.88
N SER A 61 -4.61 10.21 10.79
CA SER A 61 -5.11 8.86 10.63
C SER A 61 -6.58 8.91 10.25
N ARG A 62 -6.96 8.14 9.23
CA ARG A 62 -8.33 8.15 8.73
C ARG A 62 -9.27 7.77 9.87
N PRO A 63 -10.35 8.53 10.13
CA PRO A 63 -11.21 8.24 11.27
C PRO A 63 -11.76 6.82 11.14
N ALA A 64 -11.67 6.04 12.22
CA ALA A 64 -12.15 4.65 12.30
C ALA A 64 -13.66 4.49 12.01
N SER A 65 -14.37 5.61 11.81
CA SER A 65 -15.80 5.72 11.53
C SER A 65 -16.19 5.54 10.05
N GLN A 66 -15.25 5.26 9.13
CA GLN A 66 -15.63 4.87 7.77
C GLN A 66 -16.23 3.45 7.76
N PRO A 67 -17.39 3.24 7.11
CA PRO A 67 -18.09 1.96 7.10
C PRO A 67 -17.36 0.89 6.28
N ARG A 68 -16.52 0.09 6.91
CA ARG A 68 -15.81 -1.04 6.29
C ARG A 68 -16.61 -2.32 6.51
N PHE A 69 -17.28 -2.85 5.47
CA PHE A 69 -18.26 -3.92 5.66
C PHE A 69 -17.71 -5.34 5.60
N ILE A 70 -16.50 -5.55 5.08
CA ILE A 70 -15.76 -6.82 5.17
C ILE A 70 -14.47 -6.59 5.97
N GLN A 71 -14.59 -6.60 7.30
CA GLN A 71 -13.42 -6.56 8.19
C GLN A 71 -13.46 -7.61 9.27
N HIS A 72 -14.65 -8.03 9.69
CA HIS A 72 -14.76 -9.04 10.73
C HIS A 72 -14.15 -10.33 10.20
N LYS A 73 -13.27 -11.00 10.96
CA LYS A 73 -12.55 -12.19 10.47
C LYS A 73 -13.49 -13.28 9.96
N LYS A 74 -14.67 -13.42 10.59
CA LYS A 74 -15.77 -14.30 10.12
C LYS A 74 -16.40 -13.86 8.79
N GLU A 75 -16.59 -12.57 8.55
CA GLU A 75 -17.10 -12.03 7.28
C GLU A 75 -16.09 -12.30 6.16
N ALA A 76 -14.81 -11.99 6.41
CA ALA A 76 -13.73 -12.32 5.49
C ALA A 76 -13.66 -13.83 5.22
N PHE A 77 -13.74 -14.68 6.25
CA PHE A 77 -13.74 -16.14 6.11
C PHE A 77 -14.86 -16.65 5.18
N TRP A 78 -16.10 -16.22 5.40
CA TRP A 78 -17.23 -16.65 4.56
C TRP A 78 -17.17 -16.08 3.16
N PHE A 79 -16.74 -14.82 3.02
CA PHE A 79 -16.46 -14.22 1.72
C PHE A 79 -15.43 -15.07 0.96
N TYR A 80 -14.30 -15.41 1.57
CA TYR A 80 -13.28 -16.25 0.93
C TYR A 80 -13.71 -17.69 0.67
N ARG A 81 -14.50 -18.31 1.55
CA ARG A 81 -15.00 -19.67 1.34
C ARG A 81 -15.74 -19.81 0.01
N PHE A 82 -16.51 -18.80 -0.37
CA PHE A 82 -17.28 -18.79 -1.62
C PHE A 82 -16.54 -18.11 -2.77
N LEU A 83 -15.89 -16.96 -2.53
CA LEU A 83 -15.23 -16.20 -3.58
C LEU A 83 -13.90 -16.82 -4.01
N SER A 84 -13.14 -17.50 -3.12
CA SER A 84 -11.82 -18.06 -3.46
C SER A 84 -11.86 -19.14 -4.55
N ILE A 85 -13.02 -19.77 -4.76
CA ILE A 85 -13.23 -20.72 -5.87
C ILE A 85 -13.16 -19.98 -7.21
N VAL A 86 -13.79 -18.81 -7.29
CA VAL A 86 -13.80 -17.91 -8.44
C VAL A 86 -12.49 -17.10 -8.52
N TYR A 87 -11.94 -16.71 -7.38
CA TYR A 87 -10.78 -15.82 -7.28
C TYR A 87 -9.53 -16.41 -7.93
N ASP A 88 -9.20 -17.67 -7.64
CA ASP A 88 -7.99 -18.31 -8.17
C ASP A 88 -8.06 -18.57 -9.69
N HIS A 89 -9.23 -18.90 -10.22
CA HIS A 89 -9.38 -19.38 -11.61
C HIS A 89 -9.87 -18.31 -12.59
N ILE A 90 -10.56 -17.26 -12.10
CA ILE A 90 -11.20 -16.25 -12.96
C ILE A 90 -10.62 -14.86 -12.69
N ILE A 91 -10.33 -14.51 -11.43
CA ILE A 91 -9.91 -13.15 -11.06
C ILE A 91 -8.39 -13.00 -11.14
N ASN A 92 -7.61 -13.90 -10.52
CA ASN A 92 -6.13 -13.84 -10.50
C ASN A 92 -5.47 -13.71 -11.89
N PRO A 93 -5.88 -14.47 -12.92
CA PRO A 93 -5.28 -14.36 -14.26
C PRO A 93 -5.40 -12.96 -14.88
N GLY A 94 -6.35 -12.12 -14.43
CA GLY A 94 -6.52 -10.75 -14.89
C GLY A 94 -6.11 -9.66 -13.88
N HIS A 95 -5.98 -9.99 -12.59
CA HIS A 95 -5.83 -9.01 -11.50
C HIS A 95 -4.49 -9.11 -10.76
N TRP A 96 -3.96 -10.33 -10.61
CA TRP A 96 -2.71 -10.59 -9.90
C TRP A 96 -1.96 -11.72 -10.59
N THR A 97 -1.17 -11.33 -11.59
CA THR A 97 -0.46 -12.24 -12.48
C THR A 97 0.89 -12.68 -11.89
N GLU A 98 1.49 -13.71 -12.48
CA GLU A 98 2.79 -14.20 -12.06
C GLU A 98 3.91 -13.16 -12.18
N ASP A 99 3.87 -12.32 -13.22
CA ASP A 99 4.85 -11.24 -13.40
C ASP A 99 4.65 -10.12 -12.38
N MET A 100 3.40 -9.78 -12.02
CA MET A 100 3.13 -8.84 -10.93
C MET A 100 3.59 -9.40 -9.58
N ARG A 101 3.36 -10.70 -9.32
CA ARG A 101 3.89 -11.39 -8.13
C ARG A 101 5.40 -11.30 -8.07
N ASP A 102 6.08 -11.70 -9.14
CA ASP A 102 7.54 -11.75 -9.17
C ASP A 102 8.14 -10.32 -9.06
N GLU A 103 7.53 -9.33 -9.70
CA GLU A 103 7.91 -7.91 -9.58
C GLU A 103 7.71 -7.37 -8.15
N ALA A 104 6.64 -7.77 -7.47
CA ALA A 104 6.33 -7.37 -6.11
C ALA A 104 7.23 -8.01 -5.06
N LEU A 105 7.77 -9.20 -5.37
CA LEU A 105 8.74 -9.92 -4.52
C LEU A 105 10.17 -9.43 -4.70
N GLU A 106 10.52 -8.78 -5.81
CA GLU A 106 11.88 -8.27 -6.06
C GLU A 106 12.44 -7.44 -4.87
N PRO A 107 11.71 -6.48 -4.27
CA PRO A 107 12.21 -5.72 -3.13
C PRO A 107 12.40 -6.54 -1.84
N ALA A 108 11.74 -7.71 -1.74
CA ALA A 108 11.90 -8.63 -0.61
C ALA A 108 13.31 -9.22 -0.55
N ASP A 109 14.10 -9.14 -1.64
CA ASP A 109 15.53 -9.42 -1.63
C ASP A 109 15.85 -10.83 -1.12
N LEU A 110 15.22 -11.82 -1.77
CA LEU A 110 15.36 -13.25 -1.51
C LEU A 110 16.66 -13.77 -2.18
N TYR A 111 17.82 -13.41 -1.64
CA TYR A 111 19.12 -13.65 -2.30
C TYR A 111 19.77 -15.01 -1.96
N SER A 112 19.22 -15.82 -1.05
CA SER A 112 19.86 -17.07 -0.62
C SER A 112 18.84 -18.19 -0.41
N ARG A 113 19.19 -19.40 -0.87
CA ARG A 113 18.38 -20.63 -0.72
C ARG A 113 18.14 -21.03 0.73
N ASN A 114 19.04 -20.62 1.63
CA ASN A 114 19.02 -20.98 3.05
C ASN A 114 18.29 -19.97 3.95
N MET A 115 17.65 -18.94 3.38
CA MET A 115 16.86 -17.98 4.18
C MET A 115 15.66 -18.66 4.83
N THR A 116 15.40 -18.33 6.09
CA THR A 116 14.13 -18.62 6.76
C THR A 116 13.11 -17.55 6.37
N VAL A 117 12.04 -17.96 5.67
CA VAL A 117 10.98 -17.05 5.20
C VAL A 117 9.65 -17.43 5.82
N VAL A 118 8.92 -16.43 6.33
CA VAL A 118 7.52 -16.59 6.74
C VAL A 118 6.62 -15.84 5.77
N ASP A 119 5.70 -16.56 5.14
CA ASP A 119 4.64 -16.04 4.26
C ASP A 119 3.33 -15.98 5.05
N VAL A 120 2.96 -14.78 5.49
CA VAL A 120 1.84 -14.51 6.40
C VAL A 120 0.62 -14.03 5.62
N GLY A 121 -0.50 -14.72 5.80
CA GLY A 121 -1.64 -14.62 4.89
C GLY A 121 -1.37 -15.29 3.54
N GLY A 122 -0.57 -16.37 3.53
CA GLY A 122 -0.12 -17.00 2.30
C GLY A 122 -1.25 -17.70 1.51
N GLY A 123 -2.42 -17.89 2.12
CA GLY A 123 -3.62 -18.37 1.46
C GLY A 123 -3.42 -19.68 0.69
N THR A 124 -3.77 -19.66 -0.60
CA THR A 124 -3.59 -20.81 -1.51
C THR A 124 -2.15 -21.04 -1.94
N GLY A 125 -1.20 -20.21 -1.48
CA GLY A 125 0.23 -20.31 -1.75
C GLY A 125 0.69 -19.64 -3.05
N PHE A 126 -0.11 -18.74 -3.63
CA PHE A 126 0.27 -18.08 -4.90
C PHE A 126 1.57 -17.27 -4.79
N THR A 127 1.70 -16.47 -3.73
CA THR A 127 2.92 -15.71 -3.42
C THR A 127 4.07 -16.64 -3.06
N THR A 128 3.80 -17.69 -2.28
CA THR A 128 4.78 -18.70 -1.90
C THR A 128 5.42 -19.38 -3.12
N LEU A 129 4.67 -19.61 -4.20
CA LEU A 129 5.22 -20.14 -5.46
C LEU A 129 6.31 -19.24 -6.05
N GLY A 130 6.26 -17.93 -5.83
CA GLY A 130 7.33 -17.00 -6.20
C GLY A 130 8.51 -17.06 -5.23
N ILE A 131 8.25 -17.20 -3.92
CA ILE A 131 9.29 -17.31 -2.88
C ILE A 131 10.16 -18.55 -3.10
N VAL A 132 9.55 -19.72 -3.37
CA VAL A 132 10.29 -21.00 -3.52
C VAL A 132 11.16 -21.08 -4.80
N LYS A 133 11.02 -20.13 -5.72
CA LYS A 133 11.96 -19.96 -6.84
C LYS A 133 13.35 -19.55 -6.34
N HIS A 134 13.42 -18.85 -5.21
CA HIS A 134 14.64 -18.26 -4.67
C HIS A 134 15.10 -18.89 -3.35
N VAL A 135 14.17 -19.47 -2.59
CA VAL A 135 14.42 -20.08 -1.28
C VAL A 135 14.02 -21.55 -1.32
N ASP A 136 14.76 -22.44 -0.65
CA ASP A 136 14.36 -23.85 -0.57
C ASP A 136 13.03 -23.97 0.20
N ALA A 137 12.08 -24.73 -0.33
CA ALA A 137 10.73 -24.83 0.21
C ALA A 137 10.70 -25.25 1.69
N LYS A 138 11.60 -26.14 2.13
CA LYS A 138 11.76 -26.55 3.54
C LYS A 138 12.05 -25.40 4.53
N ASN A 139 12.56 -24.26 4.03
CA ASN A 139 12.85 -23.07 4.83
C ASN A 139 11.72 -22.03 4.79
N VAL A 140 10.62 -22.32 4.10
CA VAL A 140 9.47 -21.43 3.97
C VAL A 140 8.33 -21.94 4.85
N THR A 141 7.77 -21.05 5.67
CA THR A 141 6.55 -21.31 6.43
C THR A 141 5.40 -20.48 5.89
N ILE A 142 4.32 -21.14 5.45
CA ILE A 142 3.04 -20.52 5.08
C ILE A 142 2.16 -20.48 6.32
N LEU A 143 1.68 -19.29 6.69
CA LEU A 143 0.71 -19.08 7.76
C LEU A 143 -0.54 -18.41 7.21
N ASP A 144 -1.72 -18.96 7.49
CA ASP A 144 -3.01 -18.34 7.14
C ASP A 144 -4.10 -18.72 8.16
N GLN A 145 -5.12 -17.89 8.32
CA GLN A 145 -6.27 -18.19 9.21
C GLN A 145 -7.29 -19.14 8.55
N SER A 146 -7.17 -19.40 7.24
CA SER A 146 -8.18 -20.07 6.44
C SER A 146 -7.77 -21.53 6.13
N PRO A 147 -8.26 -22.54 6.87
CA PRO A 147 -7.85 -23.94 6.65
C PRO A 147 -8.16 -24.46 5.24
N HIS A 148 -9.24 -23.95 4.62
CA HIS A 148 -9.61 -24.32 3.25
C HIS A 148 -8.62 -23.79 2.19
N GLN A 149 -8.00 -22.63 2.42
CA GLN A 149 -6.96 -22.12 1.52
C GLN A 149 -5.66 -22.88 1.71
N LEU A 150 -5.28 -23.16 2.96
CA LEU A 150 -4.12 -23.97 3.28
C LEU A 150 -4.21 -25.39 2.69
N ALA A 151 -5.42 -25.96 2.61
CA ALA A 151 -5.65 -27.25 1.96
C ALA A 151 -5.30 -27.20 0.45
N LYS A 152 -5.60 -26.09 -0.24
CA LYS A 152 -5.18 -25.88 -1.64
C LYS A 152 -3.66 -25.72 -1.76
N ALA A 153 -3.03 -24.98 -0.84
CA ALA A 153 -1.57 -24.82 -0.83
C ALA A 153 -0.86 -26.18 -0.69
N LYS A 154 -1.35 -27.07 0.19
CA LYS A 154 -0.84 -28.43 0.40
C LYS A 154 -0.88 -29.32 -0.84
N GLN A 155 -1.77 -29.05 -1.80
CA GLN A 155 -1.90 -29.84 -3.04
C GLN A 155 -0.87 -29.44 -4.11
N LYS A 156 -0.14 -28.33 -3.93
CA LYS A 156 0.82 -27.83 -4.91
C LYS A 156 2.19 -28.49 -4.68
N GLU A 157 2.64 -29.31 -5.63
CA GLU A 157 3.93 -30.01 -5.55
C GLU A 157 5.13 -29.09 -5.21
N PRO A 158 5.28 -27.86 -5.76
CA PRO A 158 6.38 -26.97 -5.38
C PRO A 158 6.37 -26.51 -3.91
N LEU A 159 5.24 -26.64 -3.22
CA LEU A 159 5.05 -26.19 -1.83
C LEU A 159 5.05 -27.35 -0.82
N LYS A 160 5.27 -28.59 -1.28
CA LYS A 160 5.13 -29.81 -0.48
C LYS A 160 6.05 -29.88 0.73
N GLU A 161 7.25 -29.29 0.61
CA GLU A 161 8.21 -29.19 1.71
C GLU A 161 8.00 -27.95 2.59
N CYS A 162 7.16 -27.00 2.18
CA CYS A 162 6.86 -25.84 3.01
C CYS A 162 6.15 -26.27 4.29
N LYS A 163 6.52 -25.65 5.42
CA LYS A 163 5.74 -25.77 6.64
C LYS A 163 4.44 -24.99 6.48
N ILE A 164 3.28 -25.62 6.66
CA ILE A 164 1.98 -24.96 6.51
C ILE A 164 1.24 -25.01 7.84
N ILE A 165 0.95 -23.84 8.42
CA ILE A 165 0.30 -23.71 9.74
C ILE A 165 -0.90 -22.76 9.69
N GLU A 166 -1.91 -23.07 10.50
CA GLU A 166 -3.01 -22.14 10.75
C GLU A 166 -2.58 -21.11 11.80
N GLY A 167 -2.87 -19.83 11.59
CA GLY A 167 -2.48 -18.78 12.52
C GLY A 167 -3.02 -17.39 12.17
N ASP A 168 -2.84 -16.46 13.11
CA ASP A 168 -3.29 -15.08 13.00
C ASP A 168 -2.09 -14.14 12.74
N ALA A 169 -2.18 -13.28 11.72
CA ALA A 169 -1.12 -12.34 11.38
C ALA A 169 -0.85 -11.33 12.51
N GLU A 170 -1.84 -11.09 13.37
CA GLU A 170 -1.77 -10.20 14.52
C GLU A 170 -1.24 -10.87 15.81
N ASP A 171 -0.89 -12.17 15.73
CA ASP A 171 -0.47 -13.00 16.87
C ASP A 171 0.31 -14.24 16.37
N LEU A 172 1.55 -14.01 15.94
CA LEU A 172 2.32 -15.00 15.21
C LEU A 172 2.94 -16.03 16.17
N PRO A 173 2.81 -17.34 15.87
CA PRO A 173 3.34 -18.43 16.70
C PRO A 173 4.86 -18.65 16.47
N PHE A 174 5.62 -17.57 16.32
CA PHE A 174 7.07 -17.59 16.13
C PHE A 174 7.74 -16.85 17.28
N PRO A 175 8.95 -17.27 17.71
CA PRO A 175 9.74 -16.49 18.65
C PRO A 175 10.20 -15.16 18.01
N THR A 176 10.67 -14.25 18.85
CA THR A 176 11.34 -13.02 18.41
C THR A 176 12.64 -13.38 17.68
N ASP A 177 13.01 -12.62 16.65
CA ASP A 177 14.23 -12.82 15.86
C ASP A 177 14.32 -14.22 15.21
N TYR A 178 13.22 -14.68 14.64
CA TYR A 178 13.08 -16.00 14.03
C TYR A 178 13.44 -16.05 12.54
N ALA A 179 12.89 -15.13 11.72
CA ALA A 179 12.92 -15.21 10.27
C ALA A 179 13.88 -14.18 9.64
N ASP A 180 14.49 -14.52 8.50
CA ASP A 180 15.30 -13.58 7.71
C ASP A 180 14.40 -12.68 6.85
N ARG A 181 13.24 -13.20 6.44
CA ARG A 181 12.25 -12.50 5.62
C ARG A 181 10.84 -12.74 6.11
N TYR A 182 10.05 -11.67 6.09
CA TYR A 182 8.63 -11.69 6.30
C TYR A 182 7.98 -11.22 4.99
N VAL A 183 7.10 -12.03 4.43
CA VAL A 183 6.33 -11.68 3.24
C VAL A 183 4.85 -11.78 3.59
N SER A 184 4.05 -10.82 3.14
CA SER A 184 2.59 -10.90 3.21
C SER A 184 2.00 -10.25 1.98
N ALA A 185 1.10 -10.92 1.27
CA ALA A 185 0.53 -10.42 0.03
C ALA A 185 -0.98 -10.65 -0.02
N GLY A 186 -1.74 -9.57 -0.22
CA GLY A 186 -3.21 -9.64 -0.32
C GLY A 186 -3.89 -10.08 0.98
N SER A 187 -3.31 -9.69 2.13
CA SER A 187 -3.75 -10.09 3.47
C SER A 187 -4.04 -8.90 4.38
N ILE A 188 -3.21 -7.85 4.32
CA ILE A 188 -3.29 -6.68 5.20
C ILE A 188 -4.62 -5.92 5.11
N GLU A 189 -5.28 -5.95 3.96
CA GLU A 189 -6.61 -5.38 3.73
C GLU A 189 -7.73 -6.02 4.60
N TYR A 190 -7.44 -7.17 5.22
CA TYR A 190 -8.35 -7.88 6.13
C TYR A 190 -7.88 -7.90 7.59
N TRP A 191 -6.79 -7.21 7.92
CA TRP A 191 -6.32 -7.12 9.31
C TRP A 191 -7.16 -6.07 10.06
N PRO A 192 -7.84 -6.44 11.15
CA PRO A 192 -8.57 -5.47 11.98
C PRO A 192 -7.67 -4.36 12.52
N ASP A 193 -6.45 -4.71 12.95
CA ASP A 193 -5.40 -3.78 13.34
C ASP A 193 -4.12 -4.03 12.51
N PRO A 194 -3.97 -3.34 11.36
CA PRO A 194 -2.78 -3.48 10.52
C PRO A 194 -1.49 -3.13 11.25
N GLN A 195 -1.52 -2.14 12.15
CA GLN A 195 -0.36 -1.71 12.91
C GLN A 195 0.14 -2.84 13.83
N ARG A 196 -0.77 -3.61 14.43
CA ARG A 196 -0.44 -4.80 15.21
C ARG A 196 0.23 -5.88 14.36
N GLY A 197 -0.31 -6.20 13.19
CA GLY A 197 0.30 -7.16 12.27
C GLY A 197 1.71 -6.74 11.82
N ILE A 198 1.92 -5.46 11.52
CA ILE A 198 3.26 -4.93 11.16
C ILE A 198 4.22 -4.97 12.35
N LYS A 199 3.76 -4.77 13.59
CA LYS A 199 4.60 -4.97 14.78
C LYS A 199 4.99 -6.43 15.00
N GLU A 200 4.08 -7.36 14.74
CA GLU A 200 4.40 -8.80 14.75
C GLU A 200 5.44 -9.14 13.69
N ALA A 201 5.33 -8.59 12.48
CA ALA A 201 6.35 -8.71 11.44
C ALA A 201 7.73 -8.21 11.93
N TYR A 202 7.77 -7.06 12.61
CA TYR A 202 9.01 -6.55 13.21
C TYR A 202 9.56 -7.48 14.29
N ARG A 203 8.71 -8.01 15.17
CA ARG A 203 9.15 -8.91 16.26
C ARG A 203 9.79 -10.17 15.71
N VAL A 204 9.15 -10.84 14.76
CA VAL A 204 9.58 -12.17 14.30
C VAL A 204 10.78 -12.11 13.35
N LEU A 205 11.06 -10.96 12.72
CA LEU A 205 12.25 -10.79 11.91
C LEU A 205 13.51 -10.74 12.78
N LYS A 206 14.61 -11.32 12.31
CA LYS A 206 15.96 -11.12 12.88
C LYS A 206 16.43 -9.69 12.65
N ILE A 207 17.45 -9.26 13.40
CA ILE A 207 18.21 -8.03 13.09
C ILE A 207 18.77 -8.14 11.67
N GLY A 208 18.59 -7.08 10.87
CA GLY A 208 18.91 -7.06 9.43
C GLY A 208 17.89 -7.78 8.55
N GLY A 209 16.88 -8.42 9.15
CA GLY A 209 15.76 -9.02 8.45
C GLY A 209 14.88 -7.98 7.77
N LYS A 210 14.17 -8.39 6.72
CA LYS A 210 13.38 -7.50 5.86
C LYS A 210 11.93 -7.97 5.79
N ALA A 211 11.01 -7.04 6.03
CA ALA A 211 9.58 -7.24 5.77
C ALA A 211 9.25 -6.78 4.36
N CYS A 212 8.33 -7.49 3.70
CA CYS A 212 7.74 -7.15 2.42
C CYS A 212 6.22 -7.36 2.52
N VAL A 213 5.45 -6.28 2.46
CA VAL A 213 3.99 -6.30 2.53
C VAL A 213 3.43 -5.78 1.23
N ILE A 214 2.61 -6.60 0.58
CA ILE A 214 2.01 -6.34 -0.72
C ILE A 214 0.50 -6.22 -0.52
N GLY A 215 -0.07 -5.10 -0.94
CA GLY A 215 -1.50 -4.84 -0.75
C GLY A 215 -2.07 -3.80 -1.70
N PRO A 216 -3.39 -3.59 -1.64
CA PRO A 216 -4.07 -2.58 -2.45
C PRO A 216 -3.70 -1.17 -2.00
N VAL A 217 -3.88 -0.20 -2.90
CA VAL A 217 -3.69 1.22 -2.61
C VAL A 217 -5.02 1.95 -2.76
N TYR A 218 -5.26 2.91 -1.87
CA TYR A 218 -6.46 3.73 -1.90
C TYR A 218 -6.66 4.45 -3.25
N PRO A 219 -7.82 4.27 -3.92
CA PRO A 219 -8.06 4.90 -5.21
C PRO A 219 -8.21 6.42 -5.12
N THR A 220 -7.99 7.12 -6.24
CA THR A 220 -8.22 8.57 -6.36
C THR A 220 -9.53 8.89 -7.09
N PHE A 221 -10.01 8.01 -7.97
CA PHE A 221 -11.28 8.17 -8.67
C PHE A 221 -12.47 8.05 -7.71
N TRP A 222 -13.42 8.99 -7.78
CA TRP A 222 -14.51 9.12 -6.81
C TRP A 222 -15.36 7.85 -6.67
N LEU A 223 -15.70 7.18 -7.77
CA LEU A 223 -16.52 5.98 -7.73
C LEU A 223 -15.75 4.80 -7.14
N SER A 224 -14.46 4.69 -7.45
CA SER A 224 -13.59 3.68 -6.85
C SER A 224 -13.38 3.93 -5.36
N ARG A 225 -13.28 5.20 -4.93
CA ARG A 225 -13.24 5.57 -3.50
C ARG A 225 -14.49 5.13 -2.77
N PHE A 226 -15.66 5.37 -3.36
CA PHE A 226 -16.93 4.93 -2.79
C PHE A 226 -16.94 3.41 -2.56
N PHE A 227 -16.62 2.61 -3.59
CA PHE A 227 -16.62 1.15 -3.43
C PHE A 227 -15.49 0.63 -2.54
N ALA A 228 -14.31 1.27 -2.55
CA ALA A 228 -13.21 0.92 -1.65
C ALA A 228 -13.63 1.10 -0.19
N ASP A 229 -14.22 2.24 0.14
CA ASP A 229 -14.67 2.56 1.49
C ASP A 229 -15.72 1.55 1.98
N MET A 230 -16.56 1.01 1.09
CA MET A 230 -17.60 0.02 1.42
C MET A 230 -17.07 -1.42 1.56
N TRP A 231 -15.96 -1.78 0.92
CA TRP A 231 -15.57 -3.17 0.77
C TRP A 231 -14.67 -3.67 1.91
N MET A 232 -13.38 -3.41 1.79
CA MET A 232 -12.31 -3.87 2.69
C MET A 232 -11.34 -2.72 2.93
N LEU A 233 -10.27 -2.93 3.69
CA LEU A 233 -9.30 -1.87 3.91
C LEU A 233 -8.48 -1.61 2.63
N PHE A 234 -8.51 -0.36 2.15
CA PHE A 234 -7.60 0.14 1.12
C PHE A 234 -6.71 1.22 1.75
N PRO A 235 -5.51 0.87 2.21
CA PRO A 235 -4.62 1.85 2.80
C PRO A 235 -4.09 2.82 1.76
N LYS A 236 -3.79 4.05 2.17
CA LYS A 236 -2.96 4.95 1.40
C LYS A 236 -1.49 4.51 1.46
N GLU A 237 -0.70 4.93 0.48
CA GLU A 237 0.75 4.69 0.46
C GLU A 237 1.42 5.21 1.75
N GLU A 238 0.97 6.35 2.27
CA GLU A 238 1.50 6.93 3.50
C GLU A 238 1.16 6.10 4.75
N GLU A 239 -0.01 5.44 4.78
CA GLU A 239 -0.41 4.61 5.93
C GLU A 239 0.49 3.39 6.07
N TYR A 240 0.87 2.75 4.96
CA TYR A 240 1.87 1.68 4.98
C TYR A 240 3.21 2.16 5.56
N ILE A 241 3.71 3.31 5.07
CA ILE A 241 4.99 3.86 5.53
C ILE A 241 4.92 4.16 7.02
N GLU A 242 3.87 4.83 7.48
CA GLU A 242 3.65 5.13 8.89
C GLU A 242 3.61 3.87 9.75
N TRP A 243 2.94 2.80 9.31
CA TRP A 243 2.88 1.55 10.08
C TRP A 243 4.25 0.90 10.26
N PHE A 244 5.07 0.90 9.21
CA PHE A 244 6.43 0.38 9.25
C PHE A 244 7.32 1.25 10.17
N GLU A 245 7.26 2.57 10.03
CA GLU A 245 8.05 3.49 10.86
C GLU A 245 7.67 3.40 12.34
N LYS A 246 6.36 3.36 12.65
CA LYS A 246 5.85 3.19 14.02
C LYS A 246 6.20 1.84 14.64
N ALA A 247 6.39 0.80 13.82
CA ALA A 247 6.87 -0.50 14.27
C ALA A 247 8.39 -0.53 14.50
N GLY A 248 9.13 0.47 14.02
CA GLY A 248 10.58 0.60 14.22
C GLY A 248 11.43 0.20 13.01
N PHE A 249 10.81 -0.10 11.85
CA PHE A 249 11.54 -0.39 10.62
C PHE A 249 12.32 0.84 10.13
N LYS A 250 13.42 0.59 9.44
CA LYS A 250 14.24 1.58 8.73
C LYS A 250 14.32 1.24 7.25
N ASP A 251 14.81 2.19 6.47
CA ASP A 251 14.91 2.08 5.00
C ASP A 251 13.59 1.67 4.35
N VAL A 252 12.50 2.31 4.79
CA VAL A 252 11.15 2.00 4.30
C VAL A 252 11.04 2.43 2.85
N LYS A 253 10.76 1.48 1.96
CA LYS A 253 10.65 1.70 0.52
C LYS A 253 9.33 1.18 0.00
N LEU A 254 8.70 1.96 -0.86
CA LEU A 254 7.47 1.59 -1.55
C LEU A 254 7.76 1.42 -3.04
N LYS A 255 7.50 0.22 -3.56
CA LYS A 255 7.47 -0.08 -4.98
C LYS A 255 6.03 -0.22 -5.43
N ARG A 256 5.70 0.49 -6.48
CA ARG A 256 4.38 0.51 -7.10
C ARG A 256 4.26 -0.69 -8.05
N ILE A 257 3.21 -1.50 -7.89
CA ILE A 257 2.97 -2.69 -8.71
C ILE A 257 1.74 -2.47 -9.58
N GLY A 258 1.77 -2.98 -10.80
CA GLY A 258 0.67 -2.89 -11.75
C GLY A 258 0.94 -3.80 -12.95
N PRO A 259 -0.09 -4.15 -13.73
CA PRO A 259 0.11 -4.96 -14.91
C PRO A 259 0.88 -4.19 -15.99
N LYS A 260 1.79 -4.87 -16.70
CA LYS A 260 2.67 -4.26 -17.72
C LYS A 260 1.93 -3.56 -18.86
N TRP A 261 0.71 -3.99 -19.15
CA TRP A 261 -0.14 -3.40 -20.19
C TRP A 261 -0.78 -2.08 -19.75
N TYR A 262 -0.83 -1.77 -18.44
CA TYR A 262 -1.51 -0.57 -17.96
C TYR A 262 -0.67 0.69 -18.17
N ARG A 263 -1.13 1.57 -19.07
CA ARG A 263 -0.46 2.82 -19.46
C ARG A 263 -1.08 4.08 -18.84
N GLY A 264 -1.83 3.93 -17.75
CA GLY A 264 -2.69 4.97 -17.20
C GLY A 264 -2.18 5.66 -15.93
N VAL A 265 -2.87 6.72 -15.52
CA VAL A 265 -2.69 7.34 -14.20
C VAL A 265 -3.36 6.47 -13.14
N ARG A 266 -2.74 6.30 -11.96
CA ARG A 266 -3.24 5.50 -10.83
C ARG A 266 -4.55 6.06 -10.24
N ARG A 267 -5.67 5.79 -10.92
CA ARG A 267 -6.99 6.32 -10.53
C ARG A 267 -7.84 5.35 -9.73
N HIS A 268 -7.75 4.05 -10.02
CA HIS A 268 -8.72 3.06 -9.51
C HIS A 268 -8.24 2.17 -8.37
N GLY A 269 -7.00 2.31 -7.90
CA GLY A 269 -6.50 1.69 -6.65
C GLY A 269 -6.28 0.17 -6.68
N LEU A 270 -7.19 -0.62 -7.25
CA LEU A 270 -7.12 -2.08 -7.20
C LEU A 270 -6.34 -2.72 -8.36
N ILE A 271 -6.30 -2.07 -9.53
CA ILE A 271 -5.40 -2.46 -10.64
C ILE A 271 -3.92 -2.34 -10.22
N MET A 272 -3.66 -1.55 -9.18
CA MET A 272 -2.34 -1.01 -8.86
C MET A 272 -2.08 -1.14 -7.35
N GLY A 273 -1.47 -2.24 -6.95
CA GLY A 273 -0.99 -2.40 -5.58
C GLY A 273 0.31 -1.66 -5.31
N CYS A 274 0.85 -1.91 -4.13
CA CYS A 274 2.23 -1.59 -3.79
C CYS A 274 2.86 -2.76 -3.03
N SER A 275 4.18 -2.85 -3.15
CA SER A 275 5.07 -3.65 -2.30
C SER A 275 5.82 -2.67 -1.40
N VAL A 276 5.64 -2.80 -0.09
CA VAL A 276 6.29 -1.96 0.91
C VAL A 276 7.27 -2.80 1.69
N THR A 277 8.50 -2.31 1.80
CA THR A 277 9.57 -3.01 2.50
C THR A 277 10.17 -2.16 3.59
N GLY A 278 10.73 -2.81 4.61
CA GLY A 278 11.50 -2.16 5.66
C GLY A 278 12.44 -3.16 6.32
N VAL A 279 13.58 -2.66 6.79
CA VAL A 279 14.63 -3.44 7.43
C VAL A 279 14.56 -3.25 8.95
N LYS A 280 14.69 -4.34 9.70
CA LYS A 280 14.76 -4.31 11.16
C LYS A 280 16.18 -3.95 11.61
N PRO A 281 16.43 -2.76 12.21
CA PRO A 281 17.78 -2.37 12.61
C PRO A 281 18.21 -2.96 13.96
N LEU A 282 17.26 -3.25 14.86
CA LEU A 282 17.48 -3.61 16.25
C LEU A 282 16.46 -4.68 16.65
N SER A 283 16.76 -5.45 17.70
CA SER A 283 15.77 -6.38 18.25
C SER A 283 14.57 -5.60 18.80
N GLY A 284 13.38 -6.19 18.69
CA GLY A 284 12.13 -5.59 19.13
C GLY A 284 11.74 -6.05 20.53
N ASP A 285 10.67 -5.46 21.06
CA ASP A 285 10.11 -5.89 22.35
C ASP A 285 9.70 -7.37 22.31
N SER A 286 10.13 -8.13 23.32
CA SER A 286 9.87 -9.57 23.43
C SER A 286 9.49 -9.97 24.87
N PRO A 287 8.32 -10.61 25.09
CA PRO A 287 7.22 -10.78 24.13
C PRO A 287 6.54 -9.44 23.83
N LEU A 288 5.86 -9.34 22.68
CA LEU A 288 5.07 -8.15 22.35
C LEU A 288 3.94 -8.00 23.37
N LYS A 289 4.05 -7.01 24.26
CA LYS A 289 2.94 -6.62 25.15
C LYS A 289 2.01 -5.68 24.41
N LEU A 290 1.26 -6.23 23.45
CA LEU A 290 0.18 -5.47 22.83
C LEU A 290 -1.07 -5.52 23.71
N GLY A 291 -1.83 -4.44 23.69
CA GLY A 291 -3.16 -4.39 24.31
C GLY A 291 -4.12 -5.44 23.73
N PRO A 292 -5.39 -5.46 24.18
CA PRO A 292 -6.38 -6.38 23.64
C PRO A 292 -6.49 -6.22 22.11
N LYS A 293 -6.72 -7.33 21.40
CA LYS A 293 -7.01 -7.29 19.95
C LYS A 293 -8.23 -6.39 19.71
N ALA A 294 -8.19 -5.62 18.63
CA ALA A 294 -9.28 -4.70 18.28
C ALA A 294 -10.61 -5.46 18.04
N GLU A 295 -10.53 -6.72 17.61
CA GLU A 295 -11.67 -7.59 17.39
C GLU A 295 -11.64 -8.82 18.32
N ASP A 296 -12.82 -9.20 18.81
CA ASP A 296 -13.06 -10.47 19.47
C ASP A 296 -13.88 -11.40 18.56
N VAL A 297 -13.18 -12.30 17.86
CA VAL A 297 -13.76 -13.27 16.92
C VAL A 297 -14.77 -14.20 17.60
N LYS A 298 -14.78 -14.32 18.93
CA LYS A 298 -15.73 -15.20 19.63
C LYS A 298 -17.14 -14.61 19.69
N LYS A 299 -17.31 -13.29 19.51
CA LYS A 299 -18.64 -12.67 19.55
C LYS A 299 -19.52 -13.12 18.38
N PRO A 300 -20.82 -13.41 18.62
CA PRO A 300 -21.76 -13.70 17.55
C PRO A 300 -22.07 -12.42 16.77
N VAL A 301 -22.08 -12.54 15.44
CA VAL A 301 -22.52 -11.45 14.55
C VAL A 301 -24.01 -11.61 14.28
N ASN A 302 -24.77 -10.52 14.30
CA ASN A 302 -26.20 -10.58 13.96
C ASN A 302 -26.36 -11.06 12.49
N PRO A 303 -27.11 -12.14 12.22
CA PRO A 303 -27.23 -12.72 10.87
C PRO A 303 -27.74 -11.74 9.80
N PHE A 304 -28.66 -10.84 10.15
CA PHE A 304 -29.19 -9.85 9.21
C PHE A 304 -28.17 -8.76 8.88
N VAL A 305 -27.44 -8.30 9.90
CA VAL A 305 -26.32 -7.35 9.71
C VAL A 305 -25.23 -7.98 8.86
N PHE A 306 -24.90 -9.24 9.13
CA PHE A 306 -23.95 -10.02 8.35
C PHE A 306 -24.38 -10.14 6.89
N LEU A 307 -25.63 -10.55 6.62
CA LEU A 307 -26.16 -10.72 5.27
C LEU A 307 -26.15 -9.39 4.50
N PHE A 308 -26.59 -8.30 5.13
CA PHE A 308 -26.58 -6.97 4.54
C PHE A 308 -25.16 -6.51 4.16
N ARG A 309 -24.21 -6.67 5.09
CA ARG A 309 -22.78 -6.37 4.86
C ARG A 309 -22.19 -7.20 3.75
N PHE A 310 -22.51 -8.49 3.73
CA PHE A 310 -22.05 -9.42 2.69
C PHE A 310 -22.55 -8.99 1.30
N ILE A 311 -23.83 -8.62 1.17
CA ILE A 311 -24.40 -8.16 -0.10
C ILE A 311 -23.71 -6.88 -0.58
N ILE A 312 -23.54 -5.87 0.28
CA ILE A 312 -22.86 -4.63 -0.08
C ILE A 312 -21.39 -4.90 -0.46
N GLY A 313 -20.70 -5.71 0.33
CA GLY A 313 -19.33 -6.11 0.06
C GLY A 313 -19.18 -6.85 -1.27
N ALA A 314 -20.12 -7.72 -1.63
CA ALA A 314 -20.14 -8.43 -2.91
C ALA A 314 -20.37 -7.49 -4.11
N ILE A 315 -21.25 -6.49 -3.96
CA ILE A 315 -21.46 -5.44 -4.98
C ILE A 315 -20.19 -4.63 -5.18
N ALA A 316 -19.55 -4.22 -4.08
CA ALA A 316 -18.30 -3.47 -4.14
C ALA A 316 -17.16 -4.30 -4.74
N ALA A 317 -17.06 -5.59 -4.40
CA ALA A 317 -16.11 -6.51 -5.02
C ALA A 317 -16.33 -6.63 -6.53
N THR A 318 -17.59 -6.69 -6.99
CA THR A 318 -17.92 -6.77 -8.42
C THR A 318 -17.43 -5.54 -9.18
N TYR A 319 -17.57 -4.35 -8.60
CA TYR A 319 -16.99 -3.13 -9.20
C TYR A 319 -15.48 -3.29 -9.45
N PHE A 320 -14.76 -3.82 -8.47
CA PHE A 320 -13.32 -4.01 -8.55
C PHE A 320 -12.89 -5.17 -9.45
N VAL A 321 -13.79 -6.11 -9.76
CA VAL A 321 -13.59 -7.12 -10.81
C VAL A 321 -13.79 -6.54 -12.21
N LEU A 322 -14.78 -5.66 -12.38
CA LEU A 322 -15.12 -5.08 -13.69
C LEU A 322 -14.12 -4.02 -14.14
N VAL A 323 -13.52 -3.28 -13.20
CA VAL A 323 -12.60 -2.18 -13.52
C VAL A 323 -11.34 -2.66 -14.29
N PRO A 324 -10.63 -3.72 -13.87
CA PRO A 324 -9.48 -4.23 -14.62
C PRO A 324 -9.87 -4.80 -15.99
N ILE A 325 -11.02 -5.47 -16.10
CA ILE A 325 -11.56 -5.95 -17.39
C ILE A 325 -11.81 -4.77 -18.33
N TYR A 326 -12.47 -3.73 -17.85
CA TYR A 326 -12.71 -2.51 -18.61
C TYR A 326 -11.41 -1.84 -19.06
N MET A 327 -10.41 -1.74 -18.17
CA MET A 327 -9.13 -1.14 -18.51
C MET A 327 -8.31 -1.98 -19.49
N TRP A 328 -8.38 -3.30 -19.38
CA TRP A 328 -7.75 -4.21 -20.33
C TRP A 328 -8.38 -4.09 -21.72
N LEU A 329 -9.73 -4.09 -21.81
CA LEU A 329 -10.45 -3.84 -23.07
C LEU A 329 -10.09 -2.47 -23.67
N LYS A 330 -9.99 -1.44 -22.82
CA LYS A 330 -9.59 -0.10 -23.24
C LYS A 330 -8.16 -0.09 -23.79
N ASP A 331 -7.23 -0.80 -23.18
CA ASP A 331 -5.85 -0.93 -23.69
C ASP A 331 -5.79 -1.56 -25.09
N GLN A 332 -6.66 -2.54 -25.38
CA GLN A 332 -6.72 -3.15 -26.72
C GLN A 332 -7.24 -2.19 -27.80
N ILE A 333 -8.06 -1.21 -27.43
CA ILE A 333 -8.70 -0.27 -28.36
C ILE A 333 -7.89 1.02 -28.51
N VAL A 334 -7.26 1.49 -27.43
CA VAL A 334 -6.53 2.77 -27.41
C VAL A 334 -5.13 2.61 -28.01
N PRO A 335 -4.76 3.40 -29.04
CA PRO A 335 -3.44 3.32 -29.69
C PRO A 335 -2.26 3.35 -28.71
N LYS A 336 -1.18 2.62 -29.04
CA LYS A 336 0.08 2.62 -28.29
C LYS A 336 0.62 4.05 -28.21
N GLY A 337 0.97 4.51 -27.00
CA GLY A 337 1.49 5.86 -26.73
C GLY A 337 0.47 6.86 -26.18
N GLN A 338 -0.82 6.52 -26.16
CA GLN A 338 -1.84 7.31 -25.43
C GLN A 338 -2.07 6.73 -24.02
N PRO A 339 -2.33 7.58 -23.00
CA PRO A 339 -2.68 7.12 -21.66
C PRO A 339 -4.08 6.51 -21.65
N ILE A 340 -4.25 5.44 -20.87
CA ILE A 340 -5.55 4.78 -20.63
C ILE A 340 -6.15 5.16 -19.28
#